data_AF-A0A7S2SYS5-F1
#
_entry.id   AF-A0A7S2SYS5-F1
#
_cell.length_a   1.000
_cell.length_b   1.000
_cell.length_c   1.000
_cell.angle_alpha   90.00
_cell.angle_beta   90.00
_cell.angle_gamma   90.00
#
_symmetry.space_group_name_H-M   'P 1'
#
loop_
_entity.id
_entity.type
_entity.pdbx_description
1 polymer ?
#
loop_
_entity_poly.entity_id
_entity_poly.type
_entity_poly.pdbx_seq_one_letter_code
_entity_poly.pdbx_strand_id
1 'polypeptide(L)'
;KLWHLAESDILAERNRYTLADTGQGLNRIQRAPSVYNCVHGIISRCQRRIGSWVGSSVVHLGDHNVPNALMFIDKYTQVPKILSPIVLVIEYIGNDLDPAISEYIDRAFGGKESLVKLILSDFFRHGFDGSGADNFFDAGSCIDGRLTSAWNWCSKLEKKAYFPVFKLAGFDNFENF
;
A
#
# COMPACT_ATOMS: atom_id res chain seq x y z
N LYS A 1 6.69 -9.28 -14.89
CA LYS A 1 5.55 -9.18 -15.84
C LYS A 1 4.99 -7.75 -15.95
N LEU A 2 4.46 -7.14 -14.88
CA LEU A 2 3.89 -5.78 -14.94
C LEU A 2 4.90 -4.72 -15.44
N TRP A 3 6.15 -4.80 -14.99
CA TRP A 3 7.27 -3.97 -15.48
C TRP A 3 7.40 -3.96 -17.01
N HIS A 4 7.54 -5.13 -17.61
CA HIS A 4 7.63 -5.27 -19.07
C HIS A 4 6.40 -4.73 -19.81
N LEU A 5 5.19 -4.92 -19.27
CA LEU A 5 3.96 -4.41 -19.88
C LEU A 5 3.89 -2.87 -19.81
N ALA A 6 4.38 -2.27 -18.73
CA ALA A 6 4.44 -0.82 -18.61
C ALA A 6 5.42 -0.21 -19.60
N GLU A 7 6.60 -0.80 -19.76
CA GLU A 7 7.56 -0.38 -20.80
C GLU A 7 6.93 -0.49 -22.19
N SER A 8 6.24 -1.59 -22.48
CA SER A 8 5.55 -1.80 -23.75
C SER A 8 4.49 -0.73 -24.01
N ASP A 9 3.71 -0.35 -22.99
CA ASP A 9 2.71 0.70 -23.10
C ASP A 9 3.36 2.09 -23.29
N ILE A 10 4.42 2.41 -22.52
CA ILE A 10 5.09 3.72 -22.58
C ILE A 10 5.80 3.92 -23.93
N LEU A 11 6.47 2.90 -24.43
CA LEU A 11 7.32 2.95 -25.62
C LEU A 11 6.57 2.66 -26.92
N ALA A 12 5.28 2.32 -26.87
CA ALA A 12 4.49 2.03 -28.06
C ALA A 12 4.38 3.28 -28.96
N GLU A 13 4.89 3.19 -30.20
CA GLU A 13 4.96 4.30 -31.16
C GLU A 13 3.61 4.98 -31.42
N ARG A 14 2.51 4.21 -31.35
CA ARG A 14 1.14 4.71 -31.58
C ARG A 14 0.44 5.20 -30.31
N ASN A 15 1.07 5.07 -29.14
CA ASN A 15 0.50 5.44 -27.86
C ASN A 15 1.00 6.82 -27.43
N ARG A 16 0.41 7.88 -27.98
CA ARG A 16 0.80 9.26 -27.64
C ARG A 16 0.28 9.65 -26.25
N TYR A 17 1.01 10.53 -25.59
CA TYR A 17 0.56 11.17 -24.36
C TYR A 17 -0.05 12.54 -24.65
N THR A 18 -0.90 13.00 -23.74
CA THR A 18 -1.34 14.40 -23.64
C THR A 18 -0.70 15.02 -22.41
N LEU A 19 -0.18 16.23 -22.54
CA LEU A 19 0.30 16.99 -21.39
C LEU A 19 -0.88 17.71 -20.74
N ALA A 20 -1.13 17.43 -19.47
CA ALA A 20 -2.26 18.02 -18.73
C ALA A 20 -1.89 18.21 -17.25
N ASP A 21 -2.44 19.25 -16.64
CA ASP A 21 -2.40 19.42 -15.18
C ASP A 21 -3.42 18.47 -14.55
N THR A 22 -2.97 17.68 -13.59
CA THR A 22 -3.80 16.68 -12.90
C THR A 22 -4.26 17.13 -11.53
N GLY A 23 -3.97 18.38 -11.13
CA GLY A 23 -4.12 18.85 -9.75
C GLY A 23 -2.97 18.42 -8.83
N GLN A 24 -2.11 17.49 -9.29
CA GLN A 24 -0.85 17.10 -8.65
C GLN A 24 0.37 17.62 -9.46
N GLY A 25 0.13 18.60 -10.35
CA GLY A 25 1.12 19.14 -11.27
C GLY A 25 0.97 18.65 -12.71
N LEU A 26 1.88 19.12 -13.56
CA LEU A 26 1.86 18.86 -15.00
C LEU A 26 2.37 17.46 -15.32
N ASN A 27 1.50 16.60 -15.87
CA ASN A 27 1.81 15.20 -16.13
C ASN A 27 1.61 14.81 -17.60
N ARG A 28 2.40 13.82 -18.05
CA ARG A 28 2.17 13.12 -19.32
C ARG A 28 1.10 12.06 -19.09
N ILE A 29 -0.13 12.35 -19.47
CA ILE A 29 -1.24 11.39 -19.43
C ILE A 29 -1.14 10.49 -20.66
N GLN A 30 -0.90 9.20 -20.45
CA GLN A 30 -0.70 8.20 -21.48
C GLN A 30 -1.48 6.94 -21.12
N ARG A 31 -2.26 6.41 -22.08
CA ARG A 31 -2.99 5.16 -21.86
C ARG A 31 -2.02 4.02 -21.57
N ALA A 32 -2.42 3.06 -20.74
CA ALA A 32 -1.62 1.86 -20.50
C ALA A 32 -2.48 0.58 -20.61
N PRO A 33 -2.95 0.25 -21.82
CA PRO A 33 -3.91 -0.83 -22.04
C PRO A 33 -3.37 -2.21 -21.65
N SER A 34 -2.08 -2.47 -21.83
CA SER A 34 -1.49 -3.77 -21.52
C SER A 34 -1.41 -3.99 -20.01
N VAL A 35 -0.95 -2.97 -19.27
CA VAL A 35 -0.95 -2.98 -17.80
C VAL A 35 -2.38 -3.03 -17.26
N TYR A 36 -3.28 -2.21 -17.80
CA TYR A 36 -4.69 -2.16 -17.39
C TYR A 36 -5.34 -3.53 -17.47
N ASN A 37 -5.25 -4.21 -18.63
CA ASN A 37 -5.82 -5.53 -18.84
C ASN A 37 -5.21 -6.59 -17.90
N CYS A 38 -3.89 -6.51 -17.67
CA CYS A 38 -3.22 -7.42 -16.74
C CYS A 38 -3.73 -7.25 -15.29
N VAL A 39 -3.86 -6.00 -14.83
CA VAL A 39 -4.37 -5.67 -13.49
C VAL A 39 -5.84 -6.08 -13.35
N HIS A 40 -6.70 -5.79 -14.33
CA HIS A 40 -8.08 -6.27 -14.36
C HIS A 40 -8.18 -7.79 -14.27
N GLY A 41 -7.29 -8.51 -14.97
CA GLY A 41 -7.21 -9.96 -14.88
C GLY A 41 -6.83 -10.45 -13.48
N ILE A 42 -5.91 -9.77 -12.79
CA ILE A 42 -5.54 -10.06 -11.39
C ILE A 42 -6.74 -9.84 -10.47
N ILE A 43 -7.37 -8.67 -10.53
CA ILE A 43 -8.53 -8.31 -9.70
C ILE A 43 -9.67 -9.32 -9.91
N SER A 44 -9.98 -9.63 -11.17
CA SER A 44 -11.04 -10.60 -11.50
C SER A 44 -10.78 -11.99 -10.91
N ARG A 45 -9.52 -12.45 -10.90
CA ARG A 45 -9.15 -13.72 -10.26
C ARG A 45 -9.29 -13.65 -8.74
N CYS A 46 -8.92 -12.53 -8.12
CA CYS A 46 -9.07 -12.32 -6.68
C CYS A 46 -10.55 -12.29 -6.28
N GLN A 47 -11.37 -11.50 -6.98
CA GLN A 47 -12.82 -11.41 -6.75
C GLN A 47 -13.51 -12.77 -6.80
N ARG A 48 -13.18 -13.61 -7.79
CA ARG A 48 -13.73 -14.98 -7.89
C ARG A 48 -13.33 -15.88 -6.73
N ARG A 49 -12.21 -15.62 -6.04
CA ARG A 49 -11.72 -16.47 -4.94
C ARG A 49 -12.26 -16.07 -3.57
N ILE A 50 -12.51 -14.79 -3.34
CA ILE A 50 -12.80 -14.25 -1.99
C ILE A 50 -14.30 -14.11 -1.69
N GLY A 51 -15.17 -14.37 -2.66
CA GLY A 51 -16.63 -14.31 -2.51
C GLY A 51 -17.17 -12.87 -2.49
N SER A 52 -16.89 -12.12 -1.42
CA SER A 52 -17.28 -10.72 -1.27
C SER A 52 -16.12 -9.77 -1.60
N TRP A 53 -16.33 -8.82 -2.51
CA TRP A 53 -15.35 -7.79 -2.85
C TRP A 53 -15.60 -6.52 -2.05
N VAL A 54 -14.59 -6.08 -1.30
CA VAL A 54 -14.56 -4.77 -0.64
C VAL A 54 -13.36 -4.00 -1.18
N GLY A 55 -13.60 -3.14 -2.16
CA GLY A 55 -12.57 -2.39 -2.86
C GLY A 55 -13.16 -1.54 -3.98
N SER A 56 -12.34 -0.66 -4.58
CA SER A 56 -12.77 0.15 -5.72
C SER A 56 -13.25 -0.71 -6.89
N SER A 57 -14.28 -0.25 -7.60
CA SER A 57 -14.75 -0.85 -8.85
C SER A 57 -13.93 -0.40 -10.07
N VAL A 58 -13.06 0.59 -9.90
CA VAL A 58 -12.32 1.25 -10.99
C VAL A 58 -10.81 1.05 -10.81
N VAL A 59 -10.13 0.68 -11.90
CA VAL A 59 -8.67 0.74 -12.00
C VAL A 59 -8.31 2.03 -12.72
N HIS A 60 -7.83 3.03 -11.97
CA HIS A 60 -7.32 4.26 -12.54
C HIS A 60 -5.95 4.02 -13.17
N LEU A 61 -5.85 4.27 -14.48
CA LEU A 61 -4.62 4.11 -15.24
C LEU A 61 -4.69 4.81 -16.60
N GLY A 62 -3.74 5.70 -16.86
CA GLY A 62 -3.75 6.57 -18.03
C GLY A 62 -4.78 7.69 -17.94
N ASP A 63 -5.05 8.18 -16.72
CA ASP A 63 -6.01 9.24 -16.41
C ASP A 63 -5.41 10.27 -15.44
N HIS A 64 -6.23 11.17 -14.89
CA HIS A 64 -5.74 12.21 -13.98
C HIS A 64 -5.18 11.66 -12.65
N ASN A 65 -5.65 10.52 -12.15
CA ASN A 65 -5.24 9.94 -10.88
C ASN A 65 -3.94 9.11 -11.00
N VAL A 66 -3.83 8.37 -12.10
CA VAL A 66 -2.63 7.59 -12.43
C VAL A 66 -2.25 7.89 -13.88
N PRO A 67 -1.42 8.92 -14.13
CA PRO A 67 -1.19 9.47 -15.46
C PRO A 67 -0.69 8.49 -16.51
N ASN A 68 0.12 7.51 -16.13
CA ASN A 68 0.73 6.59 -17.07
C ASN A 68 1.22 5.31 -16.36
N ALA A 69 1.71 4.36 -17.14
CA ALA A 69 2.19 3.08 -16.63
C ALA A 69 3.39 3.20 -15.68
N LEU A 70 4.23 4.23 -15.83
CA LEU A 70 5.38 4.46 -14.95
C LEU A 70 4.91 4.87 -13.56
N MET A 71 3.99 5.85 -13.48
CA MET A 71 3.37 6.28 -12.23
C MET A 71 2.63 5.12 -11.55
N PHE A 72 1.97 4.25 -12.31
CA PHE A 72 1.34 3.06 -11.75
C PHE A 72 2.36 2.13 -11.08
N ILE A 73 3.47 1.83 -11.77
CA ILE A 73 4.51 0.96 -11.21
C ILE A 73 5.12 1.58 -9.97
N ASP A 74 5.49 2.86 -10.04
CA ASP A 74 6.10 3.57 -8.93
C ASP A 74 5.22 3.49 -7.68
N LYS A 75 3.92 3.85 -7.82
CA LYS A 75 2.92 3.70 -6.76
C LYS A 75 2.83 2.24 -6.27
N TYR A 76 2.74 1.27 -7.19
CA TYR A 76 2.61 -0.15 -6.82
C TYR A 76 3.84 -0.69 -6.06
N THR A 77 5.04 -0.17 -6.33
CA THR A 77 6.26 -0.57 -5.61
C THR A 77 6.31 -0.06 -4.18
N GLN A 78 5.46 0.90 -3.80
CA GLN A 78 5.33 1.35 -2.40
C GLN A 78 4.61 0.31 -1.52
N VAL A 79 3.76 -0.54 -2.11
CA VAL A 79 3.00 -1.57 -1.36
C VAL A 79 3.91 -2.49 -0.54
N PRO A 80 4.93 -3.16 -1.12
CA PRO A 80 5.84 -3.99 -0.33
C PRO A 80 6.61 -3.18 0.71
N LYS A 81 7.03 -1.94 0.41
CA LYS A 81 7.74 -1.08 1.39
C LYS A 81 6.93 -0.86 2.66
N ILE A 82 5.62 -0.64 2.52
CA ILE A 82 4.70 -0.43 3.64
C ILE A 82 4.38 -1.74 4.38
N LEU A 83 4.12 -2.81 3.63
CA LEU A 83 3.64 -4.07 4.22
C LEU A 83 4.75 -4.90 4.86
N SER A 84 5.96 -4.87 4.31
CA SER A 84 7.07 -5.71 4.79
C SER A 84 7.41 -5.48 6.27
N PRO A 85 7.53 -4.25 6.80
CA PRO A 85 7.72 -4.02 8.23
C PRO A 85 6.60 -4.59 9.11
N ILE A 86 5.37 -4.56 8.61
CA ILE A 86 4.21 -5.11 9.33
C ILE A 86 4.31 -6.65 9.35
N VAL A 87 4.70 -7.27 8.24
CA VAL A 87 4.92 -8.73 8.20
C VAL A 87 6.06 -9.12 9.15
N LEU A 88 7.19 -8.42 9.09
CA LEU A 88 8.35 -8.69 9.94
C LEU A 88 8.04 -8.61 11.44
N VAL A 89 7.30 -7.59 11.88
CA VAL A 89 6.94 -7.50 13.31
C VAL A 89 5.97 -8.60 13.72
N ILE A 90 5.04 -9.00 12.85
CA ILE A 90 4.07 -10.06 13.14
C ILE A 90 4.79 -11.42 13.23
N GLU A 91 5.71 -11.71 12.32
CA GLU A 91 6.56 -12.90 12.36
C GLU A 91 7.45 -12.90 13.61
N TYR A 92 8.07 -11.77 13.94
CA TYR A 92 8.85 -11.60 15.15
C TYR A 92 8.03 -11.94 16.41
N ILE A 93 6.83 -11.38 16.54
CA ILE A 93 5.93 -11.66 17.68
C ILE A 93 5.57 -13.16 17.75
N GLY A 94 5.43 -13.81 16.60
CA GLY A 94 5.10 -15.25 16.50
C GLY A 94 6.21 -16.19 16.96
N ASN A 95 7.47 -15.76 16.96
CA ASN A 95 8.61 -16.57 17.38
C ASN A 95 8.68 -16.77 18.89
N ASP A 96 9.51 -17.71 19.35
CA ASP A 96 9.90 -17.79 20.75
C ASP A 96 10.82 -16.61 21.09
N LEU A 97 10.34 -15.74 21.98
CA LEU A 97 11.01 -14.50 22.35
C LEU A 97 11.74 -14.71 23.67
N ASP A 98 12.75 -13.86 23.91
CA ASP A 98 13.38 -13.77 25.22
C ASP A 98 12.31 -13.61 26.34
N PRO A 99 12.45 -14.29 27.49
CA PRO A 99 11.47 -14.22 28.57
C PRO A 99 11.11 -12.81 29.01
N ALA A 100 12.08 -11.88 29.04
CA ALA A 100 11.84 -10.49 29.43
C ALA A 100 10.98 -9.75 28.39
N ILE A 101 11.17 -10.05 27.10
CA ILE A 101 10.37 -9.47 26.01
C ILE A 101 8.95 -10.05 26.04
N SER A 102 8.83 -11.36 26.27
CA SER A 102 7.52 -12.02 26.42
C SER A 102 6.74 -11.42 27.59
N GLU A 103 7.38 -11.26 28.76
CA GLU A 103 6.76 -10.64 29.93
C GLU A 103 6.34 -9.18 29.66
N TYR A 104 7.18 -8.42 28.96
CA TYR A 104 6.82 -7.07 28.52
C TYR A 104 5.56 -7.07 27.64
N ILE A 105 5.49 -7.96 26.64
CA ILE A 105 4.33 -8.06 25.73
C ILE A 105 3.07 -8.46 26.49
N ASP A 106 3.18 -9.41 27.41
CA ASP A 106 2.05 -9.85 28.24
C ASP A 106 1.52 -8.70 29.11
N ARG A 107 2.42 -7.98 29.79
CA ARG A 107 2.05 -6.86 30.67
C ARG A 107 1.51 -5.64 29.92
N ALA A 108 2.11 -5.28 28.78
CA ALA A 108 1.77 -4.06 28.05
C ALA A 108 0.58 -4.25 27.10
N PHE A 109 0.40 -5.44 26.53
CA PHE A 109 -0.55 -5.67 25.45
C PHE A 109 -1.51 -6.84 25.69
N GLY A 110 -1.41 -7.56 26.81
CA GLY A 110 -2.25 -8.72 27.08
C GLY A 110 -1.89 -9.93 26.20
N GLY A 111 -0.62 -10.02 25.81
CA GLY A 111 -0.04 -11.16 25.12
C GLY A 111 0.12 -11.00 23.60
N LYS A 112 0.82 -11.97 23.01
CA LYS A 112 1.20 -11.97 21.58
C LYS A 112 0.01 -11.83 20.63
N GLU A 113 -1.05 -12.60 20.87
CA GLU A 113 -2.25 -12.58 20.02
C GLU A 113 -2.95 -11.21 20.07
N SER A 114 -3.08 -10.64 21.26
CA SER A 114 -3.67 -9.32 21.49
C SER A 114 -2.87 -8.21 20.79
N LEU A 115 -1.54 -8.27 20.87
CA LEU A 115 -0.64 -7.34 20.18
C LEU A 115 -0.74 -7.45 18.64
N VAL A 116 -0.75 -8.67 18.10
CA VAL A 116 -0.95 -8.92 16.66
C VAL A 116 -2.28 -8.33 16.18
N LYS A 117 -3.37 -8.59 16.92
CA LYS A 117 -4.69 -8.01 16.60
C LYS A 117 -4.68 -6.50 16.70
N LEU A 118 -4.00 -5.92 17.68
CA LEU A 118 -3.88 -4.47 17.84
C LEU A 118 -3.19 -3.84 16.63
N ILE A 119 -2.02 -4.35 16.22
CA ILE A 119 -1.26 -3.84 15.07
C ILE A 119 -2.09 -3.96 13.79
N LEU A 120 -2.64 -5.15 13.51
CA LEU A 120 -3.38 -5.40 12.29
C LEU A 120 -4.69 -4.60 12.24
N SER A 121 -5.46 -4.57 13.32
CA SER A 121 -6.72 -3.82 13.34
C SER A 121 -6.50 -2.32 13.21
N ASP A 122 -5.45 -1.78 13.80
CA ASP A 122 -5.08 -0.38 13.66
C ASP A 122 -4.64 -0.05 12.23
N PHE A 123 -3.79 -0.89 11.61
CA PHE A 123 -3.41 -0.73 10.20
C PHE A 123 -4.60 -0.85 9.25
N PHE A 124 -5.45 -1.88 9.39
CA PHE A 124 -6.60 -2.05 8.49
C PHE A 124 -7.68 -0.97 8.70
N ARG A 125 -7.78 -0.39 9.89
CA ARG A 125 -8.70 0.71 10.18
C ARG A 125 -8.24 2.02 9.54
N HIS A 126 -6.93 2.29 9.51
CA HIS A 126 -6.40 3.60 9.16
C HIS A 126 -5.57 3.65 7.87
N GLY A 127 -5.04 2.52 7.42
CA GLY A 127 -4.22 2.42 6.21
C GLY A 127 -5.01 2.53 4.91
N PHE A 128 -6.35 2.52 4.97
CA PHE A 128 -7.23 2.57 3.80
C PHE A 128 -8.44 3.50 3.99
N ASP A 129 -8.42 4.39 4.99
CA ASP A 129 -9.58 5.21 5.40
C ASP A 129 -9.71 6.54 4.65
N GLY A 130 -8.78 6.86 3.75
CA GLY A 130 -8.75 8.13 3.04
C GLY A 130 -8.03 9.25 3.80
N SER A 131 -7.49 8.98 4.99
CA SER A 131 -6.69 9.95 5.74
C SER A 131 -5.44 10.38 4.98
N GLY A 132 -5.02 11.63 5.18
CA GLY A 132 -3.86 12.22 4.50
C GLY A 132 -4.13 12.75 3.09
N ALA A 133 -5.32 12.53 2.53
CA ALA A 133 -5.72 13.11 1.24
C ALA A 133 -6.27 14.54 1.40
N ASP A 134 -6.01 15.39 0.41
CA ASP A 134 -6.45 16.79 0.40
C ASP A 134 -7.95 16.97 0.06
N ASN A 135 -8.59 15.96 -0.54
CA ASN A 135 -10.01 15.97 -0.86
C ASN A 135 -10.64 14.55 -0.80
N PHE A 136 -11.96 14.47 -0.62
CA PHE A 136 -12.68 13.20 -0.48
C PHE A 136 -12.80 12.39 -1.79
N PHE A 137 -12.60 13.02 -2.96
CA PHE A 137 -12.73 12.36 -4.26
C PHE A 137 -11.48 11.56 -4.63
N ASP A 138 -10.31 12.05 -4.23
CA ASP A 138 -9.00 11.41 -4.43
C ASP A 138 -8.65 10.48 -3.25
N ALA A 139 -9.37 10.62 -2.13
CA ALA A 139 -9.24 9.77 -0.96
C ALA A 139 -9.77 8.34 -1.23
N GLY A 140 -8.86 7.35 -1.25
CA GLY A 140 -9.21 5.92 -1.14
C GLY A 140 -9.82 5.21 -2.36
N SER A 141 -10.07 5.94 -3.45
CA SER A 141 -10.72 5.45 -4.68
C SER A 141 -9.76 4.72 -5.64
N CYS A 142 -8.46 5.00 -5.55
CA CYS A 142 -7.44 4.36 -6.38
C CYS A 142 -6.17 3.99 -5.59
N ILE A 143 -5.18 3.37 -6.26
CA ILE A 143 -3.90 3.01 -5.63
C ILE A 143 -3.21 4.22 -5.01
N ASP A 144 -3.36 5.40 -5.61
CA ASP A 144 -2.83 6.66 -5.10
C ASP A 144 -3.43 7.02 -3.74
N GLY A 145 -4.75 7.22 -3.69
CA GLY A 145 -5.43 7.60 -2.45
C GLY A 145 -5.29 6.59 -1.32
N ARG A 146 -5.20 5.28 -1.63
CA ARG A 146 -4.98 4.25 -0.61
C ARG A 146 -3.56 4.26 -0.08
N LEU A 147 -2.57 4.49 -0.94
CA LEU A 147 -1.19 4.66 -0.49
C LEU A 147 -1.02 5.91 0.35
N THR A 148 -1.77 6.98 0.08
CA THR A 148 -1.76 8.19 0.93
C THR A 148 -2.14 7.88 2.38
N SER A 149 -3.23 7.14 2.61
CA SER A 149 -3.64 6.74 3.97
C SER A 149 -2.66 5.78 4.62
N ALA A 150 -2.14 4.82 3.86
CA ALA A 150 -1.13 3.90 4.34
C ALA A 150 0.17 4.63 4.74
N TRP A 151 0.60 5.62 3.97
CA TRP A 151 1.74 6.47 4.31
C TRP A 151 1.45 7.38 5.51
N ASN A 152 0.24 7.91 5.63
CA ASN A 152 -0.19 8.66 6.82
C ASN A 152 -0.22 7.79 8.09
N TRP A 153 -0.48 6.49 7.96
CA TRP A 153 -0.31 5.55 9.06
C TRP A 153 1.17 5.34 9.39
N CYS A 154 2.01 5.17 8.37
CA CYS A 154 3.46 4.99 8.53
C CYS A 154 4.11 6.19 9.22
N SER A 155 3.71 7.42 8.86
CA SER A 155 4.22 8.67 9.45
C SER A 155 3.77 8.94 10.89
N LYS A 156 2.94 8.06 11.44
CA LYS A 156 2.50 8.10 12.84
C LYS A 156 2.96 6.88 13.62
N LEU A 157 3.66 5.94 12.97
CA LEU A 157 4.03 4.66 13.58
C LEU A 157 4.83 4.88 14.87
N GLU A 158 5.75 5.83 14.88
CA GLU A 158 6.60 6.19 16.01
C GLU A 158 5.82 6.68 17.24
N LYS A 159 4.58 7.13 17.05
CA LYS A 159 3.69 7.62 18.11
C LYS A 159 2.82 6.51 18.70
N LYS A 160 2.84 5.30 18.14
CA LYS A 160 1.99 4.20 18.55
C LYS A 160 2.63 3.44 19.71
N ALA A 161 1.81 3.01 20.67
CA ALA A 161 2.28 2.33 21.88
C ALA A 161 3.10 1.05 21.58
N TYR A 162 2.83 0.39 20.45
CA TYR A 162 3.53 -0.82 20.00
C TYR A 162 4.79 -0.54 19.15
N PHE A 163 5.17 0.72 18.92
CA PHE A 163 6.36 1.07 18.16
C PHE A 163 7.66 0.43 18.70
N PRO A 164 7.89 0.32 20.01
CA PRO A 164 9.08 -0.36 20.52
C PRO A 164 9.22 -1.81 20.00
N VAL A 165 8.11 -2.50 19.75
CA VAL A 165 8.12 -3.86 19.21
C VAL A 165 8.56 -3.88 17.75
N PHE A 166 8.22 -2.87 16.95
CA PHE A 166 8.78 -2.72 15.61
C PHE A 166 10.31 -2.59 15.67
N LYS A 167 10.84 -1.76 16.60
CA LYS A 167 12.30 -1.63 16.79
C LYS A 167 12.96 -2.96 17.20
N LEU A 168 12.32 -3.72 18.10
CA LEU A 168 12.80 -5.05 18.50
C LEU A 168 12.79 -6.05 17.34
N ALA A 169 11.82 -5.94 16.42
CA ALA A 169 11.76 -6.71 15.19
C ALA A 169 12.75 -6.25 14.10
N GLY A 170 13.65 -5.30 14.42
CA GLY A 170 14.65 -4.81 13.49
C GLY A 170 14.17 -3.72 12.53
N PHE A 171 12.98 -3.14 12.76
CA PHE A 171 12.51 -2.01 11.96
C PHE A 171 13.41 -0.80 12.13
N ASP A 172 13.89 -0.26 11.01
CA ASP A 172 14.63 1.00 10.97
C ASP A 172 13.81 2.12 10.34
N ASN A 173 13.44 1.94 9.07
CA ASN A 173 12.59 2.85 8.31
C ASN A 173 11.85 2.08 7.18
N PHE A 174 10.96 2.77 6.46
CA PHE A 174 10.17 2.19 5.36
C PHE A 174 10.88 2.22 3.99
N GLU A 175 12.10 2.77 3.90
CA GLU A 175 12.86 2.89 2.64
C GLU A 175 13.95 1.82 2.48
N ASN A 176 14.35 1.14 3.56
CA ASN A 176 15.38 0.12 3.54
C ASN A 176 14.82 -1.25 3.13
N PHE A 177 14.98 -1.62 1.85
CA PHE A 177 14.98 -3.00 1.34
C PHE A 177 16.09 -3.20 0.31
#